data_AF-A0A9D7KIR0-F1
#
_entry.id   AF-A0A9D7KIR0-F1
#
_cell.length_a   1.000
_cell.length_b   1.000
_cell.length_c   1.000
_cell.angle_alpha   90.00
_cell.angle_beta   90.00
_cell.angle_gamma   90.00
#
_symmetry.space_group_name_H-M   'P 1'
#
loop_
_entity.id
_entity.type
_entity.pdbx_description
1 polymer ?
#
loop_
_entity_poly.entity_id
_entity_poly.type
_entity_poly.pdbx_seq_one_letter_code
_entity_poly.pdbx_strand_id
1 'polypeptide(L)'
;MIDINVTSDFKKIANILRGLHKEERDSIIDQVLSNETISEGLTIQYNFEKPFSKTDAVSLLFYNGLLTIVDSFSGLLTYVIPNYVIKQLYWEYFRSLKETEDNFSFDIAEIGFSLKEMSIDGKIQRLVEYSQKVMNSISFRDLQNFNEKHLKMIFMTLLAGNSAYFVSSELETGPGYADIYLKRTKSNPGQFDHLIELKYLKAAELNSLENIKTKGIKQVIDYRDSLPEEIRSGLKTWLLLFHGKFEVVIVDV
;
A
#
# COMPACT_ATOMS: atom_id res chain seq x y z
N MET A 1 -24.34 4.00 1.91
CA MET A 1 -24.00 4.87 3.05
C MET A 1 -22.74 4.31 3.66
N ILE A 2 -21.58 4.92 3.39
CA ILE A 2 -20.31 4.51 4.00
C ILE A 2 -20.31 5.17 5.38
N ASP A 3 -20.18 4.35 6.43
CA ASP A 3 -20.19 4.79 7.81
C ASP A 3 -19.13 5.87 8.06
N ILE A 4 -19.56 6.96 8.71
CA ILE A 4 -18.72 8.05 9.22
C ILE A 4 -17.74 7.55 10.33
N ASN A 5 -17.82 6.27 10.71
CA ASN A 5 -16.97 5.65 11.74
C ASN A 5 -15.55 5.30 11.28
N VAL A 6 -15.25 5.24 9.97
CA VAL A 6 -13.94 4.76 9.48
C VAL A 6 -12.78 5.69 9.88
N THR A 7 -12.99 7.01 9.89
CA THR A 7 -11.96 8.00 10.31
C THR A 7 -11.61 7.89 11.81
N SER A 8 -12.41 7.18 12.61
CA SER A 8 -12.15 6.92 14.04
C SER A 8 -11.38 5.62 14.30
N ASP A 9 -11.29 4.69 13.33
CA ASP A 9 -10.87 3.32 13.63
C ASP A 9 -9.37 3.06 13.46
N PHE A 10 -8.66 3.74 12.56
CA PHE A 10 -7.19 3.60 12.49
C PHE A 10 -6.51 4.11 13.77
N LYS A 11 -7.15 5.03 14.50
CA LYS A 11 -6.69 5.50 15.82
C LYS A 11 -6.63 4.39 16.85
N LYS A 12 -7.41 3.31 16.70
CA LYS A 12 -7.28 2.12 17.56
C LYS A 12 -5.94 1.44 17.37
N ILE A 13 -5.52 1.25 16.10
CA ILE A 13 -4.18 0.73 15.77
C ILE A 13 -3.12 1.67 16.38
N ALA A 14 -3.26 2.98 16.17
CA ALA A 14 -2.33 3.97 16.72
C ALA A 14 -2.22 3.90 18.25
N ASN A 15 -3.35 3.81 18.96
CA ASN A 15 -3.39 3.74 20.42
C ASN A 15 -2.77 2.45 20.95
N ILE A 16 -3.05 1.30 20.33
CA ILE A 16 -2.47 0.01 20.72
C ILE A 16 -0.96 0.03 20.54
N LEU A 17 -0.47 0.57 19.43
CA LEU A 17 0.96 0.57 19.09
C LEU A 17 1.76 1.70 19.73
N ARG A 18 1.10 2.70 20.33
CA ARG A 18 1.76 3.88 20.95
C ARG A 18 2.73 3.52 22.07
N GLY A 19 2.44 2.43 22.80
CA GLY A 19 3.25 1.99 23.94
C GLY A 19 4.55 1.28 23.56
N LEU A 20 4.74 0.92 22.28
CA LEU A 20 5.91 0.21 21.81
C LEU A 20 7.09 1.14 21.50
N HIS A 21 8.30 0.59 21.55
CA HIS A 21 9.44 1.23 20.94
C HIS A 21 9.27 1.32 19.43
N LYS A 22 9.87 2.35 18.82
CA LYS A 22 9.78 2.60 17.37
C LYS A 22 10.14 1.36 16.54
N GLU A 23 11.22 0.67 16.89
CA GLU A 23 11.68 -0.52 16.16
C GLU A 23 10.65 -1.66 16.17
N GLU A 24 10.00 -1.92 17.31
CA GLU A 24 8.97 -2.97 17.43
C GLU A 24 7.71 -2.59 16.66
N ARG A 25 7.28 -1.33 16.76
CA ARG A 25 6.13 -0.81 16.01
C ARG A 25 6.39 -0.90 14.50
N ASP A 26 7.53 -0.44 14.04
CA ASP A 26 7.88 -0.45 12.61
C ASP A 26 8.02 -1.89 12.11
N SER A 27 8.52 -2.82 12.94
CA SER A 27 8.54 -4.26 12.65
C SER A 27 7.14 -4.84 12.47
N ILE A 28 6.18 -4.52 13.36
CA ILE A 28 4.78 -4.95 13.21
C ILE A 28 4.20 -4.42 11.90
N ILE A 29 4.41 -3.13 11.60
CA ILE A 29 3.82 -2.50 10.42
C ILE A 29 4.41 -3.04 9.12
N ASP A 30 5.73 -3.26 9.04
CA ASP A 30 6.33 -3.91 7.87
C ASP A 30 5.83 -5.35 7.70
N GLN A 31 5.72 -6.13 8.78
CA GLN A 31 5.20 -7.50 8.72
C GLN A 31 3.75 -7.54 8.22
N VAL A 32 2.89 -6.64 8.72
CA VAL A 32 1.46 -6.57 8.34
C VAL A 32 1.26 -6.10 6.90
N LEU A 33 1.96 -5.04 6.50
CA LEU A 33 1.73 -4.40 5.20
C LEU A 33 2.49 -5.05 4.06
N SER A 34 3.61 -5.71 4.35
CA SER A 34 4.51 -6.25 3.33
C SER A 34 4.53 -7.77 3.29
N ASN A 35 4.61 -8.42 4.46
CA ASN A 35 4.69 -9.89 4.54
C ASN A 35 3.31 -10.52 4.74
N GLU A 36 2.29 -9.68 4.96
CA GLU A 36 0.89 -10.02 5.21
C GLU A 36 0.65 -10.98 6.40
N THR A 37 1.70 -11.24 7.19
CA THR A 37 1.73 -12.23 8.26
C THR A 37 2.61 -11.75 9.43
N ILE A 38 2.18 -12.05 10.65
CA ILE A 38 2.99 -11.91 11.87
C ILE A 38 2.98 -13.24 12.62
N SER A 39 4.13 -13.69 13.11
CA SER A 39 4.20 -14.82 14.05
C SER A 39 4.56 -14.33 15.44
N GLU A 40 3.70 -14.61 16.43
CA GLU A 40 3.85 -14.10 17.80
C GLU A 40 3.11 -15.00 18.81
N GLY A 41 3.41 -14.87 20.10
CA GLY A 41 2.64 -15.52 21.17
C GLY A 41 1.24 -14.90 21.38
N LEU A 42 0.54 -15.32 22.44
CA LEU A 42 -0.73 -14.73 22.88
C LEU A 42 -0.68 -14.34 24.36
N THR A 43 -0.92 -13.07 24.64
CA THR A 43 -1.10 -12.56 26.00
C THR A 43 -2.53 -12.81 26.46
N ILE A 44 -2.72 -13.79 27.35
CA ILE A 44 -4.04 -14.13 27.93
C ILE A 44 -4.44 -13.13 29.02
N GLN A 45 -3.48 -12.65 29.81
CA GLN A 45 -3.70 -11.72 30.92
C GLN A 45 -2.64 -10.62 30.91
N TYR A 46 -3.08 -9.36 30.93
CA TYR A 46 -2.22 -8.20 30.93
C TYR A 46 -1.82 -7.84 32.37
N ASN A 47 -0.52 -7.68 32.60
CA ASN A 47 0.00 -7.18 33.86
C ASN A 47 0.54 -5.76 33.66
N PHE A 48 -0.13 -4.78 34.25
CA PHE A 48 0.24 -3.36 34.15
C PHE A 48 1.54 -3.00 34.88
N GLU A 49 2.11 -3.90 35.68
CA GLU A 49 3.42 -3.72 36.31
C GLU A 49 4.58 -4.10 35.37
N LYS A 50 4.32 -4.78 34.24
CA LYS A 50 5.34 -5.15 33.25
C LYS A 50 5.38 -4.15 32.10
N PRO A 51 6.56 -3.95 31.46
CA PRO A 51 6.64 -3.20 30.21
C PRO A 51 5.72 -3.80 29.15
N PHE A 52 5.06 -2.93 28.40
CA PHE A 52 4.21 -3.33 27.29
C PHE A 52 5.07 -3.88 26.14
N SER A 53 4.79 -5.12 25.74
CA SER A 53 5.61 -5.85 24.77
C SER A 53 4.98 -5.95 23.38
N LYS A 54 5.78 -6.33 22.38
CA LYS A 54 5.28 -6.71 21.05
C LYS A 54 4.15 -7.75 21.11
N THR A 55 4.31 -8.79 21.95
CA THR A 55 3.29 -9.84 22.12
C THR A 55 1.97 -9.27 22.67
N ASP A 56 2.04 -8.34 23.61
CA ASP A 56 0.86 -7.64 24.16
C ASP A 56 0.15 -6.83 23.07
N ALA A 57 0.91 -6.09 22.25
CA ALA A 57 0.37 -5.31 21.15
C ALA A 57 -0.31 -6.18 20.09
N VAL A 58 0.35 -7.25 19.63
CA VAL A 58 -0.23 -8.18 18.64
C VAL A 58 -1.49 -8.86 19.19
N SER A 59 -1.48 -9.22 20.48
CA SER A 59 -2.65 -9.79 21.15
C SER A 59 -3.80 -8.79 21.23
N LEU A 60 -3.54 -7.51 21.54
CA LEU A 60 -4.57 -6.47 21.51
C LEU A 60 -5.12 -6.22 20.11
N LEU A 61 -4.26 -6.22 19.08
CA LEU A 61 -4.73 -6.11 17.68
C LEU A 61 -5.66 -7.28 17.34
N PHE A 62 -5.31 -8.51 17.75
CA PHE A 62 -6.18 -9.69 17.58
C PHE A 62 -7.51 -9.54 18.33
N TYR A 63 -7.49 -9.20 19.62
CA TYR A 63 -8.71 -9.06 20.42
C TYR A 63 -9.64 -7.93 19.94
N ASN A 64 -9.11 -6.94 19.24
CA ASN A 64 -9.89 -5.86 18.63
C ASN A 64 -10.32 -6.17 17.17
N GLY A 65 -10.08 -7.39 16.67
CA GLY A 65 -10.43 -7.77 15.29
C GLY A 65 -9.60 -7.07 14.23
N LEU A 66 -8.45 -6.50 14.61
CA LEU A 66 -7.48 -5.86 13.70
C LEU A 66 -6.47 -6.87 13.14
N LEU A 67 -6.40 -8.06 13.73
CA LEU A 67 -5.72 -9.25 13.22
C LEU A 67 -6.61 -10.47 13.49
N THR A 68 -6.39 -11.55 12.75
CA THR A 68 -6.98 -12.87 13.00
C THR A 68 -5.93 -13.95 12.93
N ILE A 69 -6.12 -15.05 13.66
CA ILE A 69 -5.22 -16.21 13.65
C ILE A 69 -5.62 -17.12 12.48
N VAL A 70 -4.64 -17.60 11.72
CA VAL A 70 -4.83 -18.58 10.63
C VAL A 70 -4.09 -19.89 10.85
N ASP A 71 -3.09 -19.90 11.73
CA ASP A 71 -2.33 -21.10 12.07
C ASP A 71 -1.76 -21.01 13.50
N SER A 72 -1.45 -22.17 14.06
CA SER A 72 -0.86 -22.31 15.40
C SER A 72 0.07 -23.50 15.46
N PHE A 73 1.29 -23.29 15.93
CA PHE A 73 2.26 -24.36 16.16
C PHE A 73 2.99 -24.16 17.49
N SER A 74 2.80 -25.10 18.43
CA SER A 74 3.51 -25.16 19.71
C SER A 74 3.51 -23.83 20.51
N GLY A 75 2.36 -23.15 20.53
CA GLY A 75 2.17 -21.87 21.24
C GLY A 75 2.60 -20.62 20.45
N LEU A 76 3.22 -20.77 19.28
CA LEU A 76 3.41 -19.70 18.31
C LEU A 76 2.17 -19.61 17.40
N LEU A 77 1.64 -18.42 17.22
CA LEU A 77 0.45 -18.17 16.39
C LEU A 77 0.83 -17.34 15.17
N THR A 78 0.23 -17.67 14.03
CA THR A 78 0.35 -16.88 12.80
C THR A 78 -0.90 -16.04 12.62
N TYR A 79 -0.70 -14.73 12.57
CA TYR A 79 -1.72 -13.70 12.44
C TYR A 79 -1.70 -13.09 11.05
N VAL A 80 -2.89 -12.74 10.52
CA VAL A 80 -3.09 -12.00 9.27
C VAL A 80 -4.12 -10.90 9.45
N ILE A 81 -4.19 -9.97 8.49
CA ILE A 81 -5.28 -9.00 8.41
C ILE A 81 -6.57 -9.72 7.98
N PRO A 82 -7.69 -9.58 8.70
CA PRO A 82 -8.88 -10.41 8.47
C PRO A 82 -9.66 -10.05 7.20
N ASN A 83 -9.61 -8.79 6.76
CA ASN A 83 -10.35 -8.34 5.57
C ASN A 83 -9.81 -7.02 5.01
N TYR A 84 -10.34 -6.63 3.85
CA TYR A 84 -9.94 -5.42 3.12
C TYR A 84 -10.10 -4.12 3.93
N VAL A 85 -11.18 -3.98 4.70
CA VAL A 85 -11.45 -2.76 5.49
C VAL A 85 -10.34 -2.56 6.52
N ILE A 86 -9.98 -3.61 7.25
CA ILE A 86 -8.87 -3.55 8.22
C ILE A 86 -7.54 -3.29 7.51
N LYS A 87 -7.32 -3.85 6.31
CA LYS A 87 -6.11 -3.56 5.50
C LYS A 87 -6.00 -2.07 5.19
N GLN A 88 -7.11 -1.42 4.83
CA GLN A 88 -7.13 0.03 4.59
C GLN A 88 -6.80 0.82 5.87
N LEU A 89 -7.29 0.41 7.04
CA LEU A 89 -6.96 1.08 8.31
C LEU A 89 -5.46 1.03 8.64
N TYR A 90 -4.76 -0.07 8.34
CA TYR A 90 -3.30 -0.11 8.52
C TYR A 90 -2.57 0.83 7.57
N TRP A 91 -3.01 0.96 6.32
CA TRP A 91 -2.43 1.92 5.38
C TRP A 91 -2.70 3.38 5.79
N GLU A 92 -3.90 3.68 6.29
CA GLU A 92 -4.22 5.00 6.86
C GLU A 92 -3.36 5.31 8.09
N TYR A 93 -3.18 4.31 8.98
CA TYR A 93 -2.28 4.46 10.11
C TYR A 93 -0.84 4.70 9.67
N PHE A 94 -0.34 3.94 8.68
CA PHE A 94 1.00 4.13 8.13
C PHE A 94 1.16 5.52 7.50
N ARG A 95 0.14 6.05 6.81
CA ARG A 95 0.12 7.45 6.34
C ARG A 95 0.32 8.40 7.51
N SER A 96 -0.47 8.27 8.58
CA SER A 96 -0.39 9.15 9.76
C SER A 96 0.96 9.07 10.50
N LEU A 97 1.58 7.89 10.51
CA LEU A 97 2.93 7.72 11.04
C LEU A 97 3.94 8.51 10.20
N LYS A 98 3.86 8.40 8.87
CA LYS A 98 4.76 9.12 7.97
C LYS A 98 4.58 10.63 8.05
N GLU A 99 3.36 11.12 8.26
CA GLU A 99 3.13 12.55 8.52
C GLU A 99 3.86 13.06 9.74
N THR A 100 3.87 12.24 10.80
CA THR A 100 4.51 12.60 12.07
C THR A 100 6.03 12.50 11.99
N GLU A 101 6.56 11.49 11.28
CA GLU A 101 8.00 11.20 11.23
C GLU A 101 8.75 12.02 10.18
N ASP A 102 8.16 12.20 9.00
CA ASP A 102 8.84 12.81 7.85
C ASP A 102 8.53 14.31 7.72
N ASN A 103 7.76 14.88 8.67
CA ASN A 103 7.29 16.26 8.66
C ASN A 103 6.64 16.64 7.31
N PHE A 104 5.96 15.67 6.69
CA PHE A 104 5.31 15.78 5.39
C PHE A 104 3.82 15.56 5.57
N SER A 105 2.99 16.56 5.28
CA SER A 105 1.53 16.38 5.33
C SER A 105 0.98 15.90 3.99
N PHE A 106 0.15 14.85 4.02
CA PHE A 106 -0.54 14.40 2.82
C PHE A 106 -1.76 15.30 2.55
N ASP A 107 -1.74 15.98 1.41
CA ASP A 107 -2.87 16.73 0.89
C ASP A 107 -3.93 15.78 0.31
N ILE A 108 -4.95 15.51 1.13
CA ILE A 108 -6.07 14.63 0.78
C ILE A 108 -6.87 15.19 -0.41
N ALA A 109 -6.95 16.51 -0.58
CA ALA A 109 -7.66 17.10 -1.70
C ALA A 109 -6.92 16.83 -3.02
N GLU A 110 -5.60 16.98 -3.04
CA GLU A 110 -4.77 16.67 -4.21
C GLU A 110 -4.81 15.18 -4.59
N ILE A 111 -4.77 14.28 -3.60
CA ILE A 111 -4.98 12.85 -3.83
C ILE A 111 -6.39 12.61 -4.42
N GLY A 112 -7.41 13.26 -3.86
CA GLY A 112 -8.80 13.15 -4.35
C GLY A 112 -8.96 13.65 -5.79
N PHE A 113 -8.31 14.76 -6.16
CA PHE A 113 -8.29 15.24 -7.53
C PHE A 113 -7.56 14.28 -8.48
N SER A 114 -6.49 13.64 -8.02
CA SER A 114 -5.78 12.62 -8.80
C SER A 114 -6.70 11.42 -9.09
N LEU A 115 -7.41 10.94 -8.07
CA LEU A 115 -8.38 9.85 -8.24
C LEU A 115 -9.56 10.23 -9.14
N LYS A 116 -10.00 11.49 -9.09
CA LYS A 116 -11.03 12.02 -9.98
C LYS A 116 -10.56 12.03 -11.44
N GLU A 117 -9.34 12.49 -11.69
CA GLU A 117 -8.73 12.50 -13.04
C GLU A 117 -8.59 11.07 -13.59
N MET A 118 -8.12 10.13 -12.76
CA MET A 118 -8.08 8.71 -13.12
C MET A 118 -9.46 8.17 -13.48
N SER A 119 -10.46 8.47 -12.64
CA SER A 119 -11.84 8.03 -12.81
C SER A 119 -12.50 8.53 -14.09
N ILE A 120 -12.41 9.84 -14.35
CA ILE A 120 -13.15 10.51 -15.42
C ILE A 120 -12.37 10.51 -16.74
N ASP A 121 -11.09 10.84 -16.68
CA ASP A 121 -10.27 11.07 -17.87
C ASP A 121 -9.36 9.89 -18.20
N GLY A 122 -9.25 8.90 -17.29
CA GLY A 122 -8.40 7.74 -17.47
C GLY A 122 -6.91 8.11 -17.51
N LYS A 123 -6.51 9.15 -16.77
CA LYS A 123 -5.15 9.70 -16.72
C LYS A 123 -4.55 9.51 -15.32
N ILE A 124 -3.28 9.15 -15.24
CA ILE A 124 -2.57 8.84 -13.98
C ILE A 124 -1.56 9.91 -13.56
N GLN A 125 -1.31 10.89 -14.42
CA GLN A 125 -0.23 11.87 -14.30
C GLN A 125 -0.24 12.58 -12.95
N ARG A 126 -1.40 13.09 -12.50
CA ARG A 126 -1.48 13.80 -11.22
C ARG A 126 -1.13 12.92 -10.00
N LEU A 127 -1.52 11.64 -10.02
CA LEU A 127 -1.16 10.70 -8.95
C LEU A 127 0.35 10.45 -8.94
N VAL A 128 0.96 10.31 -10.12
CA VAL A 128 2.41 10.10 -10.27
C VAL A 128 3.18 11.32 -9.77
N GLU A 129 2.81 12.52 -10.18
CA GLU A 129 3.41 13.78 -9.70
C GLU A 129 3.32 13.91 -8.18
N TYR A 130 2.17 13.55 -7.61
CA TYR A 130 1.99 13.54 -6.17
C TYR A 130 2.88 12.51 -5.48
N SER A 131 3.02 11.31 -6.05
CA SER A 131 3.93 10.27 -5.53
C SER A 131 5.40 10.72 -5.56
N GLN A 132 5.82 11.46 -6.59
CA GLN A 132 7.17 12.05 -6.65
C GLN A 132 7.37 13.11 -5.56
N LYS A 133 6.35 13.92 -5.27
CA LYS A 133 6.39 14.88 -4.14
C LYS A 133 6.62 14.15 -2.81
N VAL A 134 5.95 13.03 -2.58
CA VAL A 134 6.17 12.18 -1.39
C VAL A 134 7.59 11.62 -1.40
N MET A 135 8.05 11.03 -2.52
CA MET A 135 9.41 10.49 -2.61
C MET A 135 10.49 11.53 -2.33
N ASN A 136 10.27 12.78 -2.74
CA ASN A 136 11.19 13.89 -2.48
C ASN A 136 11.30 14.26 -1.00
N SER A 137 10.30 13.95 -0.18
CA SER A 137 10.36 14.14 1.28
C SER A 137 11.23 13.11 2.01
N ILE A 138 11.44 11.93 1.41
CA ILE A 138 12.23 10.84 2.01
C ILE A 138 13.71 11.25 2.08
N SER A 139 14.43 10.92 3.15
CA SER A 139 15.86 11.27 3.25
C SER A 139 16.73 10.49 2.24
N PHE A 140 17.89 11.04 1.85
CA PHE A 140 18.84 10.31 0.97
C PHE A 140 19.40 9.04 1.62
N ARG A 141 19.47 8.99 2.96
CA ARG A 141 19.92 7.81 3.69
C ARG A 141 18.93 6.66 3.53
N ASP A 142 17.64 6.95 3.70
CA ASP A 142 16.59 5.95 3.56
C ASP A 142 16.46 5.46 2.11
N LEU A 143 16.78 6.33 1.14
CA LEU A 143 16.82 5.96 -0.27
C LEU A 143 17.86 4.88 -0.62
N GLN A 144 18.92 4.70 0.16
CA GLN A 144 19.96 3.71 -0.19
C GLN A 144 19.39 2.28 -0.23
N ASN A 145 18.42 2.01 0.63
CA ASN A 145 17.70 0.75 0.74
C ASN A 145 16.34 0.76 0.02
N PHE A 146 16.00 1.86 -0.65
CA PHE A 146 14.76 2.00 -1.39
C PHE A 146 14.77 1.08 -2.63
N ASN A 147 13.60 0.51 -2.90
CA ASN A 147 13.35 -0.45 -3.97
C ASN A 147 11.86 -0.40 -4.36
N GLU A 148 11.46 -1.27 -5.29
CA GLU A 148 10.08 -1.34 -5.80
C GLU A 148 9.03 -1.58 -4.72
N LYS A 149 9.36 -2.36 -3.67
CA LYS A 149 8.46 -2.58 -2.52
C LYS A 149 8.14 -1.24 -1.83
N HIS A 150 9.13 -0.40 -1.58
CA HIS A 150 8.90 0.92 -0.95
C HIS A 150 8.07 1.85 -1.85
N LEU A 151 8.31 1.81 -3.16
CA LEU A 151 7.51 2.57 -4.12
C LEU A 151 6.05 2.13 -4.09
N LYS A 152 5.79 0.82 -4.10
CA LYS A 152 4.44 0.27 -3.95
C LYS A 152 3.79 0.71 -2.65
N MET A 153 4.52 0.69 -1.53
CA MET A 153 4.01 1.19 -0.25
C MET A 153 3.58 2.65 -0.33
N ILE A 154 4.31 3.53 -1.05
CA ILE A 154 3.88 4.92 -1.27
C ILE A 154 2.53 4.96 -1.99
N PHE A 155 2.40 4.26 -3.12
CA PHE A 155 1.13 4.25 -3.85
C PHE A 155 -0.02 3.68 -3.01
N MET A 156 0.19 2.56 -2.31
CA MET A 156 -0.81 1.98 -1.41
C MET A 156 -1.21 2.97 -0.31
N THR A 157 -0.24 3.71 0.23
CA THR A 157 -0.47 4.76 1.24
C THR A 157 -1.26 5.93 0.65
N LEU A 158 -1.01 6.34 -0.58
CA LEU A 158 -1.79 7.40 -1.26
C LEU A 158 -3.22 6.99 -1.54
N LEU A 159 -3.41 5.73 -1.95
CA LEU A 159 -4.71 5.18 -2.30
C LEU A 159 -5.53 4.77 -1.06
N ALA A 160 -4.92 4.70 0.12
CA ALA A 160 -5.60 4.28 1.34
C ALA A 160 -6.82 5.15 1.68
N GLY A 161 -7.90 4.51 2.13
CA GLY A 161 -9.10 5.20 2.63
C GLY A 161 -9.95 5.87 1.55
N ASN A 162 -9.60 5.69 0.26
CA ASN A 162 -10.41 6.21 -0.82
C ASN A 162 -11.69 5.37 -1.01
N SER A 163 -12.79 6.01 -1.42
CA SER A 163 -14.05 5.30 -1.72
C SER A 163 -14.23 5.03 -3.22
N ALA A 164 -13.42 5.62 -4.09
CA ALA A 164 -13.58 5.55 -5.55
C ALA A 164 -13.11 4.21 -6.13
N TYR A 165 -12.13 3.55 -5.50
CA TYR A 165 -11.54 2.31 -5.99
C TYR A 165 -11.36 1.29 -4.87
N PHE A 166 -11.67 0.03 -5.18
CA PHE A 166 -11.09 -1.10 -4.48
C PHE A 166 -9.65 -1.26 -4.98
N VAL A 167 -8.69 -1.25 -4.05
CA VAL A 167 -7.25 -1.28 -4.31
C VAL A 167 -6.72 -2.67 -4.00
N SER A 168 -6.36 -3.45 -5.01
CA SER A 168 -5.65 -4.72 -4.84
C SER A 168 -4.15 -4.50 -5.08
N SER A 169 -3.32 -4.95 -4.16
CA SER A 169 -1.89 -5.15 -4.40
C SER A 169 -1.67 -6.60 -4.85
N GLU A 170 -0.71 -6.85 -5.75
CA GLU A 170 -0.36 -8.21 -6.20
C GLU A 170 -1.57 -8.97 -6.77
N LEU A 171 -2.27 -8.37 -7.73
CA LEU A 171 -3.39 -9.06 -8.38
C LEU A 171 -2.84 -10.27 -9.15
N GLU A 172 -3.28 -11.47 -8.76
CA GLU A 172 -2.96 -12.69 -9.51
C GLU A 172 -3.54 -12.61 -10.92
N THR A 173 -2.65 -12.74 -11.89
CA THR A 173 -2.92 -12.86 -13.32
C THR A 173 -2.35 -14.20 -13.77
N GLY A 174 -2.85 -14.77 -14.85
CA GLY A 174 -2.32 -16.03 -15.38
C GLY A 174 -0.78 -16.10 -15.45
N PRO A 175 -0.09 -15.04 -15.93
CA PRO A 175 1.37 -15.03 -16.04
C PRO A 175 2.14 -14.47 -14.82
N GLY A 176 1.48 -14.00 -13.75
CA GLY A 176 2.16 -13.46 -12.58
C GLY A 176 1.29 -12.54 -11.72
N TYR A 177 1.89 -11.61 -10.98
CA TYR A 177 1.18 -10.68 -10.11
C TYR A 177 1.40 -9.24 -10.55
N ALA A 178 0.31 -8.51 -10.82
CA ALA A 178 0.39 -7.09 -11.13
C ALA A 178 0.48 -6.28 -9.83
N ASP A 179 1.38 -5.29 -9.80
CA ASP A 179 1.69 -4.54 -8.57
C ASP A 179 0.44 -3.91 -7.91
N ILE A 180 -0.35 -3.16 -8.68
CA ILE A 180 -1.55 -2.47 -8.19
C ILE A 180 -2.68 -2.57 -9.22
N TYR A 181 -3.85 -2.99 -8.76
CA TYR A 181 -5.09 -2.96 -9.53
C TYR A 181 -6.16 -2.13 -8.81
N LEU A 182 -6.77 -1.20 -9.54
CA LEU A 182 -7.83 -0.31 -9.09
C LEU A 182 -9.12 -0.66 -9.80
N LYS A 183 -10.03 -1.29 -9.06
CA LYS A 183 -11.39 -1.59 -9.54
C LYS A 183 -12.35 -0.54 -9.05
N ARG A 184 -13.11 0.08 -9.94
CA ARG A 184 -14.10 1.10 -9.54
C ARG A 184 -15.11 0.52 -8.54
N THR A 185 -15.43 1.31 -7.53
CA THR A 185 -16.58 1.01 -6.65
C THR A 185 -17.86 1.56 -7.28
N LYS A 186 -19.01 1.19 -6.70
CA LYS A 186 -20.31 1.77 -7.09
C LYS A 186 -20.40 3.29 -6.88
N SER A 187 -19.53 3.87 -6.04
CA SER A 187 -19.51 5.31 -5.79
C SER A 187 -18.66 6.09 -6.79
N ASN A 188 -17.90 5.40 -7.64
CA ASN A 188 -17.08 6.00 -8.67
C ASN A 188 -17.93 6.24 -9.93
N PRO A 189 -18.16 7.51 -10.32
CA PRO A 189 -18.99 7.85 -11.47
C PRO A 189 -18.26 7.69 -12.82
N GLY A 190 -16.96 7.40 -12.78
CA GLY A 190 -16.10 7.29 -13.94
C GLY A 190 -16.19 5.94 -14.65
N GLN A 191 -15.39 5.79 -15.69
CA GLN A 191 -15.46 4.66 -16.63
C GLN A 191 -14.23 3.75 -16.60
N PHE A 192 -13.16 4.18 -15.91
CA PHE A 192 -11.88 3.51 -16.01
C PHE A 192 -11.48 2.76 -14.72
N ASP A 193 -11.17 1.48 -14.90
CA ASP A 193 -10.36 0.69 -13.96
C ASP A 193 -8.87 0.88 -14.32
N HIS A 194 -7.95 0.61 -13.40
CA HIS A 194 -6.52 0.77 -13.67
C HIS A 194 -5.70 -0.44 -13.24
N LEU A 195 -4.74 -0.86 -14.07
CA LEU A 195 -3.69 -1.80 -13.70
C LEU A 195 -2.35 -1.07 -13.84
N ILE A 196 -1.55 -1.10 -12.78
CA ILE A 196 -0.32 -0.33 -12.66
C ILE A 196 0.80 -1.30 -12.31
N GLU A 197 1.84 -1.30 -13.13
CA GLU A 197 3.11 -1.98 -12.88
C GLU A 197 4.16 -0.94 -12.48
N LEU A 198 4.89 -1.21 -11.41
CA LEU A 198 5.92 -0.33 -10.88
C LEU A 198 7.30 -0.87 -11.21
N LYS A 199 8.20 0.02 -11.62
CA LYS A 199 9.62 -0.26 -11.75
C LYS A 199 10.42 0.84 -11.08
N TYR A 200 11.46 0.45 -10.35
CA TYR A 200 12.34 1.41 -9.68
C TYR A 200 13.81 1.10 -9.99
N LEU A 201 14.52 2.10 -10.52
CA LEU A 201 15.96 2.05 -10.71
C LEU A 201 16.64 3.03 -9.77
N LYS A 202 17.78 2.61 -9.23
CA LYS A 202 18.64 3.53 -8.48
C LYS A 202 19.26 4.54 -9.45
N ALA A 203 19.61 5.72 -8.93
CA ALA A 203 20.13 6.81 -9.75
C ALA A 203 21.36 6.43 -10.61
N ALA A 204 22.16 5.46 -10.16
CA ALA A 204 23.36 4.98 -10.85
C ALA A 204 23.10 4.00 -12.02
N GLU A 205 21.86 3.55 -12.25
CA GLU A 205 21.53 2.41 -13.13
C GLU A 205 20.97 2.83 -14.51
N LEU A 206 21.45 3.95 -15.06
CA LEU A 206 20.94 4.51 -16.34
C LEU A 206 21.03 3.53 -17.53
N ASN A 207 22.07 2.70 -17.59
CA ASN A 207 22.33 1.81 -18.74
C ASN A 207 21.30 0.67 -18.89
N SER A 208 20.47 0.42 -17.87
CA SER A 208 19.43 -0.63 -17.90
C SER A 208 18.02 -0.13 -18.22
N LEU A 209 17.83 1.18 -18.37
CA LEU A 209 16.52 1.82 -18.49
C LEU A 209 15.65 1.23 -19.61
N GLU A 210 16.18 1.19 -20.84
CA GLU A 210 15.40 0.77 -22.01
C GLU A 210 15.02 -0.72 -21.97
N ASN A 211 15.92 -1.56 -21.43
CA ASN A 211 15.67 -2.98 -21.26
C ASN A 211 14.58 -3.23 -20.19
N ILE A 212 14.65 -2.53 -19.05
CA ILE A 212 13.65 -2.63 -17.99
C ILE A 212 12.30 -2.12 -18.49
N LYS A 213 12.27 -1.01 -19.22
CA LYS A 213 11.06 -0.48 -19.85
C LYS A 213 10.43 -1.49 -20.81
N THR A 214 11.22 -2.08 -21.71
CA THR A 214 10.72 -3.07 -22.69
C THR A 214 10.13 -4.29 -21.98
N LYS A 215 10.81 -4.81 -20.95
CA LYS A 215 10.30 -5.93 -20.14
C LYS A 215 9.03 -5.55 -19.38
N GLY A 216 8.98 -4.37 -18.76
CA GLY A 216 7.81 -3.88 -18.04
C GLY A 216 6.59 -3.71 -18.94
N ILE A 217 6.76 -3.16 -20.15
CA ILE A 217 5.68 -3.06 -21.14
C ILE A 217 5.14 -4.45 -21.47
N LYS A 218 6.03 -5.41 -21.71
CA LYS A 218 5.62 -6.79 -21.98
C LYS A 218 4.83 -7.40 -20.82
N GLN A 219 5.30 -7.22 -19.57
CA GLN A 219 4.56 -7.69 -18.39
C GLN A 219 3.14 -7.12 -18.34
N VAL A 220 2.98 -5.80 -18.55
CA VAL A 220 1.66 -5.15 -18.53
C VAL A 220 0.75 -5.69 -19.62
N ILE A 221 1.26 -5.93 -20.83
CA ILE A 221 0.51 -6.55 -21.93
C ILE A 221 0.08 -7.97 -21.53
N ASP A 222 1.01 -8.80 -21.05
CA ASP A 222 0.74 -10.18 -20.66
C ASP A 222 -0.32 -10.24 -19.54
N TYR A 223 -0.24 -9.35 -18.55
CA TYR A 223 -1.26 -9.20 -17.49
C TYR A 223 -2.62 -8.85 -18.08
N ARG A 224 -2.70 -7.77 -18.87
CA ARG A 224 -3.94 -7.29 -19.48
C ARG A 224 -4.61 -8.38 -20.31
N ASP A 225 -3.86 -9.05 -21.17
CA ASP A 225 -4.39 -10.02 -22.13
C ASP A 225 -4.84 -11.33 -21.46
N SER A 226 -4.31 -11.62 -20.26
CA SER A 226 -4.76 -12.75 -19.43
C SER A 226 -6.03 -12.47 -18.62
N LEU A 227 -6.47 -11.21 -18.51
CA LEU A 227 -7.67 -10.85 -17.76
C LEU A 227 -8.96 -11.14 -18.57
N PRO A 228 -10.06 -11.51 -17.88
CA PRO A 228 -11.38 -11.65 -18.51
C PRO A 228 -11.80 -10.41 -19.30
N GLU A 229 -12.54 -10.59 -20.38
CA GLU A 229 -12.96 -9.51 -21.28
C GLU A 229 -13.78 -8.42 -20.58
N GLU A 230 -14.59 -8.81 -19.59
CA GLU A 230 -15.38 -7.89 -18.77
C GLU A 230 -14.51 -6.94 -17.94
N ILE A 231 -13.31 -7.39 -17.54
CA ILE A 231 -12.34 -6.57 -16.81
C ILE A 231 -11.55 -5.70 -17.78
N ARG A 232 -11.21 -6.21 -18.97
CA ARG A 232 -10.45 -5.45 -19.98
C ARG A 232 -11.23 -4.25 -20.52
N SER A 233 -12.57 -4.34 -20.57
CA SER A 233 -13.41 -3.23 -21.01
C SER A 233 -13.32 -2.04 -20.04
N GLY A 234 -12.70 -0.95 -20.50
CA GLY A 234 -12.46 0.23 -19.67
C GLY A 234 -11.25 0.12 -18.74
N LEU A 235 -10.37 -0.88 -18.92
CA LEU A 235 -9.11 -0.97 -18.19
C LEU A 235 -8.06 -0.05 -18.80
N LYS A 236 -7.44 0.78 -17.96
CA LYS A 236 -6.24 1.55 -18.29
C LYS A 236 -5.00 0.89 -17.70
N THR A 237 -3.97 0.72 -18.51
CA THR A 237 -2.77 -0.04 -18.16
C THR A 237 -1.54 0.85 -18.17
N TRP A 238 -0.78 0.81 -17.08
CA TRP A 238 0.33 1.73 -16.87
C TRP A 238 1.59 0.98 -16.49
N LEU A 239 2.70 1.31 -17.13
CA LEU A 239 4.03 1.09 -16.58
C LEU A 239 4.54 2.43 -16.02
N LEU A 240 4.84 2.46 -14.73
CA LEU A 240 5.47 3.59 -14.07
C LEU A 240 6.90 3.23 -13.70
N LEU A 241 7.85 3.83 -14.40
CA LEU A 241 9.26 3.61 -14.17
C LEU A 241 9.85 4.84 -13.48
N PHE A 242 10.28 4.65 -12.24
CA PHE A 242 10.94 5.66 -11.40
C PHE A 242 12.45 5.49 -11.48
N HIS A 243 13.15 6.57 -11.84
CA HIS A 243 14.61 6.64 -11.82
C HIS A 243 15.06 7.59 -10.71
N GLY A 244 15.51 7.01 -9.59
CA GLY A 244 15.82 7.77 -8.39
C GLY A 244 14.62 8.61 -7.91
N LYS A 245 14.85 9.89 -7.62
CA LYS A 245 13.83 10.84 -7.12
C LYS A 245 13.27 11.77 -8.19
N PHE A 246 14.00 11.96 -9.28
CA PHE A 246 13.85 13.12 -10.13
C PHE A 246 13.08 12.81 -11.41
N GLU A 247 13.19 11.58 -11.90
CA GLU A 247 12.67 11.21 -13.20
C GLU A 247 11.67 10.07 -13.08
N VAL A 248 10.54 10.23 -13.75
CA VAL A 248 9.54 9.18 -13.94
C VAL A 248 9.20 9.12 -15.42
N VAL A 249 9.19 7.91 -15.95
CA VAL A 249 8.64 7.59 -17.26
C VAL A 249 7.29 6.91 -17.05
N ILE A 250 6.24 7.52 -17.61
CA ILE A 250 4.88 6.97 -17.63
C ILE A 250 4.66 6.40 -19.03
N VAL A 251 4.26 5.13 -19.11
CA VAL A 251 3.88 4.48 -20.37
C VAL A 251 2.44 3.99 -20.26
N ASP A 252 1.58 4.48 -21.15
CA ASP A 252 0.25 3.91 -21.42
C ASP A 252 0.43 2.71 -22.36
N VAL A 253 -0.08 1.53 -21.98
CA VAL A 253 0.20 0.24 -22.63
C VAL A 253 -1.06 -0.39 -23.19
#